data_AF-A0A8J5TP52-F1
#
_entry.id   AF-A0A8J5TP52-F1
#
_cell.length_a   1.000
_cell.length_b   1.000
_cell.length_c   1.000
_cell.angle_alpha   90.00
_cell.angle_beta   90.00
_cell.angle_gamma   90.00
#
_symmetry.space_group_name_H-M   'P 1'
#
loop_
_entity.id
_entity.type
_entity.pdbx_description
1 polymer ?
#
loop_
_entity_poly.entity_id
_entity_poly.type
_entity_poly.pdbx_seq_one_letter_code
_entity_poly.pdbx_strand_id
1 'polypeptide(L)'
;MAQYYLFEAADPVGGSERKKGYYSKEVGLDGYDIVEWLASQTWGNGRLALYGASGYAIAIIPVNGMADMYREMASKGGVSEKQFSECYPIFWNWSNNLVEDSLYGTRKHPYFDDYWRSKIPALNKIECPTYIICSWDDHGIHTRGALNAWREISSKEKYLEIHQDQK
;
A
#
# COMPACT_ATOMS: atom_id res chain seq x y z
N MET A 1 -23.69 -20.99 2.69
CA MET A 1 -22.37 -20.86 2.02
C MET A 1 -21.88 -19.43 2.25
N ALA A 2 -20.69 -19.24 2.80
CA ALA A 2 -20.10 -17.90 2.87
C ALA A 2 -19.53 -17.58 1.48
N GLN A 3 -20.16 -16.66 0.75
CA GLN A 3 -19.55 -16.09 -0.45
C GLN A 3 -18.48 -15.12 0.02
N TYR A 4 -17.22 -15.49 -0.17
CA TYR A 4 -16.10 -14.56 -0.02
C TYR A 4 -15.97 -13.81 -1.34
N TYR A 5 -16.27 -12.52 -1.31
CA TYR A 5 -16.03 -11.65 -2.46
C TYR A 5 -14.59 -11.13 -2.36
N LEU A 6 -13.78 -11.45 -3.38
CA LEU A 6 -12.45 -10.88 -3.56
C LEU A 6 -12.64 -9.54 -4.28
N PHE A 7 -12.34 -8.45 -3.60
CA PHE A 7 -12.30 -7.13 -4.21
C PHE A 7 -10.84 -6.74 -4.45
N GLU A 8 -10.49 -6.55 -5.71
CA GLU A 8 -9.27 -5.85 -6.08
C GLU A 8 -9.52 -4.36 -5.84
N ALA A 9 -8.78 -3.75 -4.93
CA ALA A 9 -8.83 -2.31 -4.74
C ALA A 9 -8.20 -1.66 -5.98
N ALA A 10 -9.00 -1.36 -7.00
CA ALA A 10 -8.60 -0.43 -8.05
C ALA A 10 -8.40 0.96 -7.43
N ASP A 11 -7.48 1.76 -7.98
CA ASP A 11 -7.21 3.13 -7.54
C ASP A 11 -8.52 3.90 -7.33
N PRO A 12 -8.96 4.11 -6.06
CA PRO A 12 -10.30 4.60 -5.78
C PRO A 12 -10.48 6.04 -6.26
N VAL A 13 -9.39 6.73 -6.60
CA VAL A 13 -9.37 8.14 -6.94
C VAL A 13 -9.17 8.41 -8.44
N GLY A 14 -8.70 7.43 -9.23
CA GLY A 14 -8.39 7.62 -10.65
C GLY A 14 -9.59 8.09 -11.49
N GLY A 15 -10.78 7.56 -11.22
CA GLY A 15 -12.03 8.00 -11.85
C GLY A 15 -12.78 9.12 -11.11
N SER A 16 -12.31 9.52 -9.93
CA SER A 16 -13.04 10.42 -9.03
C SER A 16 -12.67 11.89 -9.23
N GLU A 17 -13.50 12.78 -8.69
CA GLU A 17 -13.18 14.22 -8.59
C GLU A 17 -12.30 14.57 -7.38
N ARG A 18 -11.81 13.60 -6.58
CA ARG A 18 -10.90 13.91 -5.46
C ARG A 18 -9.46 14.06 -5.95
N LYS A 19 -8.66 14.80 -5.19
CA LYS A 19 -7.22 14.88 -5.43
C LYS A 19 -6.58 13.54 -5.08
N LYS A 20 -5.79 12.98 -5.99
CA LYS A 20 -5.09 11.71 -5.78
C LYS A 20 -3.79 11.95 -5.01
N GLY A 21 -3.60 11.24 -3.90
CA GLY A 21 -2.36 11.23 -3.11
C GLY A 21 -1.69 9.84 -3.14
N TYR A 22 -0.43 9.78 -2.71
CA TYR A 22 0.35 8.55 -2.60
C TYR A 22 0.61 8.16 -1.15
N TYR A 23 0.20 6.94 -0.76
CA TYR A 23 0.37 6.37 0.60
C TYR A 23 0.09 7.40 1.70
N SER A 24 -0.97 8.18 1.51
CA SER A 24 -1.38 9.20 2.47
C SER A 24 -2.47 8.63 3.38
N LYS A 25 -2.72 9.34 4.48
CA LYS A 25 -3.81 8.99 5.39
C LYS A 25 -5.16 8.97 4.68
N GLU A 26 -5.38 9.90 3.74
CA GLU A 26 -6.60 10.02 2.96
C GLU A 26 -6.86 8.77 2.12
N VAL A 27 -5.82 8.22 1.46
CA VAL A 27 -5.93 6.95 0.72
C VAL A 27 -6.34 5.80 1.64
N GLY A 28 -5.81 5.76 2.87
CA GLY A 28 -6.21 4.77 3.86
C GLY A 28 -7.67 4.92 4.32
N LEU A 29 -8.17 6.17 4.41
CA LEU A 29 -9.57 6.45 4.75
C LEU A 29 -10.52 6.09 3.59
N ASP A 30 -10.14 6.36 2.35
CA ASP A 30 -10.91 5.94 1.18
C ASP A 30 -11.04 4.39 1.15
N GLY A 31 -9.97 3.68 1.50
CA GLY A 31 -10.01 2.21 1.66
C GLY A 31 -10.95 1.76 2.79
N TYR A 32 -10.95 2.45 3.92
CA TYR A 32 -11.88 2.19 5.02
C TYR A 32 -13.34 2.38 4.60
N ASP A 33 -13.66 3.50 3.93
CA ASP A 33 -15.01 3.81 3.46
C ASP A 33 -15.52 2.74 2.48
N ILE A 34 -14.65 2.23 1.60
CA ILE A 34 -14.98 1.14 0.68
C ILE A 34 -15.30 -0.16 1.44
N VAL A 35 -14.51 -0.51 2.46
CA VAL A 35 -14.75 -1.70 3.29
C VAL A 35 -16.08 -1.60 4.01
N GLU A 36 -16.36 -0.47 4.66
CA GLU A 36 -17.61 -0.25 5.37
C GLU A 36 -18.82 -0.29 4.43
N TRP A 37 -18.70 0.35 3.27
CA TRP A 37 -19.74 0.30 2.24
C TRP A 37 -19.99 -1.14 1.78
N LEU A 38 -18.95 -1.88 1.41
CA LEU A 38 -19.06 -3.28 0.97
C LEU A 38 -19.65 -4.19 2.07
N ALA A 39 -19.29 -3.97 3.33
CA ALA A 39 -19.76 -4.76 4.45
C ALA A 39 -21.27 -4.57 4.70
N SER A 40 -21.82 -3.40 4.34
CA SER A 40 -23.25 -3.08 4.51
C SER A 40 -24.17 -3.63 3.40
N GLN A 41 -23.62 -4.21 2.33
CA GLN A 41 -24.42 -4.59 1.17
C GLN A 41 -25.28 -5.84 1.44
N THR A 42 -26.54 -5.83 0.99
CA THR A 42 -27.52 -6.90 1.25
C THR A 42 -27.19 -8.23 0.58
N TRP A 43 -26.32 -8.21 -0.42
CA TRP A 43 -25.83 -9.39 -1.13
C TRP A 43 -24.59 -10.01 -0.47
N GLY A 44 -24.00 -9.35 0.53
CA GLY A 44 -22.88 -9.85 1.31
C GLY A 44 -23.31 -10.40 2.68
N ASN A 45 -22.37 -11.04 3.38
CA ASN A 45 -22.55 -11.49 4.77
C ASN A 45 -21.83 -10.57 5.79
N GLY A 46 -21.41 -9.38 5.34
CA GLY A 46 -20.65 -8.42 6.14
C GLY A 46 -19.20 -8.80 6.44
N ARG A 47 -18.68 -9.92 5.93
CA ARG A 47 -17.28 -10.33 6.09
C ARG A 47 -16.52 -10.13 4.80
N LEU A 48 -15.40 -9.42 4.87
CA LEU A 48 -14.59 -9.07 3.71
C LEU A 48 -13.15 -9.53 3.91
N ALA A 49 -12.52 -9.90 2.82
CA ALA A 49 -11.07 -10.07 2.73
C ALA A 49 -10.58 -9.15 1.60
N LEU A 50 -9.57 -8.35 1.90
CA LEU A 50 -8.90 -7.52 0.92
C LEU A 50 -7.60 -8.19 0.49
N TYR A 51 -7.36 -8.20 -0.81
CA TYR A 51 -6.13 -8.66 -1.43
C TYR A 51 -5.62 -7.57 -2.36
N GLY A 52 -4.31 -7.34 -2.36
CA GLY A 52 -3.73 -6.35 -3.25
C GLY A 52 -2.22 -6.48 -3.32
N ALA A 53 -1.68 -6.12 -4.49
CA ALA A 53 -0.25 -6.14 -4.74
C ALA A 53 0.34 -4.73 -4.85
N SER A 54 1.61 -4.57 -4.48
CA SER A 54 2.37 -3.32 -4.67
C SER A 54 1.66 -2.10 -4.02
N GLY A 55 1.31 -1.08 -4.82
CA GLY A 55 0.54 0.10 -4.43
C GLY A 55 -0.76 -0.20 -3.68
N TYR A 56 -1.38 -1.34 -3.99
CA TYR A 56 -2.67 -1.77 -3.45
C TYR A 56 -2.55 -2.71 -2.26
N ALA A 57 -1.33 -2.97 -1.78
CA ALA A 57 -1.09 -3.83 -0.62
C ALA A 57 -1.51 -3.20 0.73
N ILE A 58 -2.41 -2.21 0.71
CA ILE A 58 -3.18 -1.75 1.88
C ILE A 58 -4.33 -2.75 2.07
N ALA A 59 -3.99 -3.99 2.43
CA ALA A 59 -4.87 -5.15 2.34
C ALA A 59 -4.66 -6.13 3.51
N ILE A 60 -5.61 -7.04 3.68
CA ILE A 60 -5.55 -8.16 4.63
C ILE A 60 -4.60 -9.27 4.12
N ILE A 61 -4.53 -9.42 2.79
CA ILE A 61 -3.59 -10.30 2.11
C ILE A 61 -2.69 -9.42 1.21
N PRO A 62 -1.71 -8.71 1.79
CA PRO A 62 -0.81 -7.87 1.02
C PRO A 62 0.22 -8.74 0.30
N VAL A 63 0.36 -8.54 -1.01
CA VAL A 63 1.40 -9.15 -1.85
C VAL A 63 2.43 -8.10 -2.19
N ASN A 64 3.67 -8.32 -1.80
CA ASN A 64 4.77 -7.40 -2.10
C ASN A 64 4.40 -5.94 -1.79
N GLY A 65 4.01 -5.67 -0.55
CA GLY A 65 3.60 -4.34 -0.11
C GLY A 65 4.75 -3.46 0.37
N MET A 66 4.67 -2.16 0.07
CA MET A 66 5.50 -1.13 0.69
C MET A 66 4.83 -0.56 1.95
N ALA A 67 5.62 -0.24 2.97
CA ALA A 67 5.17 0.39 4.22
C ALA A 67 5.97 1.67 4.56
N ASP A 68 7.09 1.94 3.90
CA ASP A 68 7.91 3.13 4.16
C ASP A 68 8.39 3.74 2.84
N MET A 69 7.59 4.66 2.29
CA MET A 69 7.87 5.29 1.00
C MET A 69 9.29 5.87 0.89
N TYR A 70 9.83 6.41 1.99
CA TYR A 70 11.17 7.00 1.96
C TYR A 70 12.24 5.94 1.73
N ARG A 71 12.22 4.87 2.54
CA ARG A 71 13.29 3.85 2.53
C ARG A 71 13.12 2.78 1.46
N GLU A 72 11.94 2.69 0.87
CA GLU A 72 11.56 1.60 -0.05
C GLU A 72 11.42 2.10 -1.49
N MET A 73 10.85 3.28 -1.72
CA MET A 73 10.68 3.84 -3.05
C MET A 73 11.65 5.00 -3.29
N ALA A 74 11.54 6.08 -2.52
CA ALA A 74 12.22 7.34 -2.81
C ALA A 74 13.75 7.30 -2.62
N SER A 75 14.26 6.56 -1.64
CA SER A 75 15.67 6.55 -1.28
C SER A 75 16.13 5.23 -0.68
N LYS A 76 17.33 4.79 -1.05
CA LYS A 76 17.95 3.56 -0.53
C LYS A 76 19.17 3.96 0.29
N GLY A 77 19.08 3.78 1.61
CA GLY A 77 20.14 4.21 2.53
C GLY A 77 20.44 5.71 2.49
N GLY A 78 19.45 6.54 2.10
CA GLY A 78 19.61 7.99 1.92
C GLY A 78 20.10 8.43 0.53
N VAL A 79 20.38 7.49 -0.38
CA VAL A 79 20.66 7.79 -1.79
C VAL A 79 19.34 7.82 -2.56
N SER A 80 19.04 8.95 -3.21
CA SER A 80 17.84 9.09 -4.04
C SER A 80 17.80 8.01 -5.12
N GLU A 81 16.66 7.34 -5.22
CA GLU A 81 16.39 6.42 -6.30
C GLU A 81 15.92 7.20 -7.54
N LYS A 82 16.39 6.81 -8.73
CA LYS A 82 16.24 7.59 -9.97
C LYS A 82 15.71 6.79 -11.17
N GLN A 83 15.42 5.51 -11.00
CA GLN A 83 14.91 4.65 -12.07
C GLN A 83 13.40 4.50 -11.92
N PHE A 84 12.96 3.70 -10.95
CA PHE A 84 11.55 3.39 -10.76
C PHE A 84 10.75 4.63 -10.35
N SER A 85 11.26 5.45 -9.44
CA SER A 85 10.58 6.64 -8.95
C SER A 85 10.37 7.69 -10.06
N GLU A 86 11.31 7.79 -11.02
CA GLU A 86 11.20 8.71 -12.15
C GLU A 86 10.23 8.22 -13.23
N CYS A 87 10.11 6.89 -13.43
CA CYS A 87 9.15 6.34 -14.39
C CYS A 87 7.74 6.11 -13.79
N TYR A 88 7.62 6.02 -12.46
CA TYR A 88 6.35 5.78 -11.77
C TYR A 88 5.23 6.78 -12.15
N PRO A 89 5.48 8.10 -12.25
CA PRO A 89 4.50 9.05 -12.77
C PRO A 89 3.93 8.69 -14.15
N ILE A 90 4.77 8.15 -15.05
CA ILE A 90 4.39 7.87 -16.44
C ILE A 90 3.30 6.80 -16.48
N PHE A 91 3.36 5.83 -15.56
CA PHE A 91 2.44 4.71 -15.52
C PHE A 91 1.24 4.95 -14.60
N TRP A 92 1.40 5.76 -13.54
CA TRP A 92 0.43 5.80 -12.45
C TRP A 92 -0.10 7.20 -12.09
N ASN A 93 0.40 8.30 -12.68
CA ASN A 93 -0.15 9.65 -12.46
C ASN A 93 -1.34 9.96 -13.38
N TRP A 94 -2.41 9.18 -13.29
CA TRP A 94 -3.69 9.50 -13.96
C TRP A 94 -4.82 9.63 -12.95
N SER A 95 -5.58 10.72 -13.08
CA SER A 95 -6.85 10.96 -12.38
C SER A 95 -7.68 11.98 -13.18
N ASN A 96 -8.99 11.98 -12.98
CA ASN A 96 -9.89 13.03 -13.47
C ASN A 96 -9.71 14.39 -12.74
N ASN A 97 -8.87 14.44 -11.68
CA ASN A 97 -8.49 15.68 -10.98
C ASN A 97 -6.98 15.72 -10.68
N LEU A 98 -6.53 16.66 -9.84
CA LEU A 98 -5.13 16.86 -9.46
C LEU A 98 -4.53 15.59 -8.84
N VAL A 99 -3.35 15.23 -9.32
CA VAL A 99 -2.54 14.13 -8.79
C VAL A 99 -1.35 14.70 -8.04
N GLU A 100 -1.03 14.15 -6.86
CA GLU A 100 0.20 14.45 -6.12
C GLU A 100 1.41 14.18 -7.03
N ASP A 101 2.34 15.13 -7.09
CA ASP A 101 3.62 14.90 -7.75
C ASP A 101 4.44 13.93 -6.89
N SER A 102 4.56 12.67 -7.32
CA SER A 102 5.27 11.63 -6.58
C SER A 102 6.76 11.92 -6.37
N LEU A 103 7.35 12.81 -7.17
CA LEU A 103 8.74 13.26 -7.03
C LEU A 103 8.88 14.49 -6.13
N TYR A 104 7.77 15.12 -5.70
CA TYR A 104 7.80 16.26 -4.79
C TYR A 104 8.57 15.92 -3.51
N GLY A 105 8.23 14.77 -2.89
CA GLY A 105 8.89 14.28 -1.69
C GLY A 105 10.40 14.20 -1.87
N THR A 106 10.86 13.49 -2.90
CA THR A 106 12.29 13.31 -3.17
C THR A 106 13.03 14.64 -3.37
N ARG A 107 12.40 15.63 -4.02
CA ARG A 107 13.05 16.93 -4.32
C ARG A 107 13.00 17.92 -3.17
N LYS A 108 11.95 17.90 -2.34
CA LYS A 108 11.73 18.90 -1.27
C LYS A 108 12.03 18.37 0.13
N HIS A 109 12.02 17.06 0.30
CA HIS A 109 12.29 16.35 1.54
C HIS A 109 13.42 15.32 1.31
N PRO A 110 14.68 15.76 1.11
CA PRO A 110 15.78 14.84 0.80
C PRO A 110 16.15 13.91 1.97
N TYR A 111 15.77 14.28 3.19
CA TYR A 111 16.02 13.52 4.42
C TYR A 111 14.71 12.99 5.00
N PHE A 112 14.82 11.99 5.86
CA PHE A 112 13.68 11.46 6.60
C PHE A 112 13.17 12.47 7.62
N ASP A 113 12.09 13.17 7.29
CA ASP A 113 11.41 14.17 8.09
C ASP A 113 9.92 13.83 8.29
N ASP A 114 9.15 14.78 8.79
CA ASP A 114 7.73 14.56 9.12
C ASP A 114 6.85 14.30 7.89
N TYR A 115 7.24 14.79 6.70
CA TYR A 115 6.54 14.46 5.45
C TYR A 115 6.64 12.97 5.13
N TRP A 116 7.83 12.40 5.26
CA TRP A 116 8.01 10.95 5.06
C TRP A 116 7.39 10.14 6.19
N ARG A 117 7.50 10.62 7.43
CA ARG A 117 6.91 9.96 8.59
C ARG A 117 5.38 9.88 8.47
N SER A 118 4.71 10.87 7.88
CA SER A 118 3.26 10.84 7.66
C SER A 118 2.80 9.82 6.62
N LYS A 119 3.71 9.29 5.81
CA LYS A 119 3.43 8.26 4.78
C LYS A 119 3.77 6.84 5.27
N ILE A 120 4.10 6.67 6.54
CA ILE A 120 4.27 5.36 7.18
C ILE A 120 2.95 4.99 7.86
N PRO A 121 2.32 3.84 7.52
CA PRO A 121 1.11 3.40 8.19
C PRO A 121 1.43 3.00 9.64
N ALA A 122 0.45 3.17 10.53
CA ALA A 122 0.58 2.73 11.92
C ALA A 122 0.45 1.19 12.02
N LEU A 123 1.47 0.46 11.58
CA LEU A 123 1.45 -1.01 11.45
C LEU A 123 1.07 -1.71 12.76
N ASN A 124 1.54 -1.20 13.90
CA ASN A 124 1.22 -1.73 15.22
C ASN A 124 -0.27 -1.62 15.62
N LYS A 125 -1.09 -0.89 14.85
CA LYS A 125 -2.55 -0.82 15.02
C LYS A 125 -3.29 -1.87 14.18
N ILE A 126 -2.60 -2.61 13.32
CA ILE A 126 -3.19 -3.66 12.49
C ILE A 126 -3.28 -4.94 13.33
N GLU A 127 -4.51 -5.27 13.71
CA GLU A 127 -4.82 -6.42 14.57
C GLU A 127 -5.57 -7.54 13.84
N CYS A 128 -6.11 -7.27 12.64
CA CYS A 128 -6.85 -8.26 11.85
C CYS A 128 -5.95 -9.42 11.41
N PRO A 129 -6.49 -10.64 11.23
CA PRO A 129 -5.74 -11.74 10.62
C PRO A 129 -5.12 -11.30 9.30
N THR A 130 -3.84 -11.61 9.07
CA THR A 130 -3.11 -11.10 7.90
C THR A 130 -2.24 -12.19 7.29
N TYR A 131 -2.27 -12.32 5.96
CA TYR A 131 -1.42 -13.26 5.21
C TYR A 131 -0.53 -12.49 4.24
N ILE A 132 0.74 -12.29 4.60
CA ILE A 132 1.67 -11.48 3.83
C ILE A 132 2.43 -12.37 2.84
N ILE A 133 2.38 -12.03 1.56
CA ILE A 133 3.16 -12.69 0.51
C ILE A 133 4.29 -11.74 0.10
N CYS A 134 5.51 -12.27 0.04
CA CYS A 134 6.72 -11.53 -0.30
C CYS A 134 7.56 -12.31 -1.32
N SER A 135 8.32 -11.61 -2.15
CA SER A 135 9.35 -12.21 -2.99
C SER A 135 10.74 -11.65 -2.68
N TRP A 136 11.77 -12.48 -2.81
CA TRP A 136 13.17 -12.06 -2.76
C TRP A 136 13.60 -11.27 -4.00
N ASP A 137 12.96 -11.52 -5.14
CA ASP A 137 13.24 -10.83 -6.41
C ASP A 137 12.70 -9.38 -6.42
N ASP A 138 11.81 -9.05 -5.48
CA ASP A 138 11.28 -7.68 -5.29
C ASP A 138 12.20 -6.77 -4.45
N HIS A 139 13.49 -7.12 -4.43
CA HIS A 139 14.48 -6.37 -3.68
C HIS A 139 14.65 -4.98 -4.27
N GLY A 140 14.67 -3.97 -3.42
CA GLY A 140 14.81 -2.58 -3.82
C GLY A 140 13.48 -1.82 -3.93
N ILE A 141 12.33 -2.49 -3.83
CA ILE A 141 11.04 -1.83 -3.63
C ILE A 141 10.30 -2.47 -2.47
N HIS A 142 9.71 -3.67 -2.65
CA HIS A 142 8.68 -4.16 -1.73
C HIS A 142 9.18 -5.13 -0.66
N THR A 143 10.27 -5.88 -0.89
CA THR A 143 10.72 -6.94 0.05
C THR A 143 10.91 -6.40 1.48
N ARG A 144 11.53 -5.22 1.62
CA ARG A 144 11.74 -4.61 2.94
C ARG A 144 10.41 -4.26 3.62
N GLY A 145 9.47 -3.71 2.87
CA GLY A 145 8.16 -3.28 3.38
C GLY A 145 7.35 -4.45 3.89
N ALA A 146 7.24 -5.51 3.08
CA ALA A 146 6.51 -6.73 3.43
C ALA A 146 7.08 -7.40 4.71
N LEU A 147 8.41 -7.53 4.81
CA LEU A 147 9.06 -8.12 5.98
C LEU A 147 8.89 -7.26 7.25
N ASN A 148 9.01 -5.93 7.12
CA ASN A 148 8.80 -5.03 8.26
C ASN A 148 7.34 -5.01 8.70
N ALA A 149 6.39 -4.99 7.75
CA ALA A 149 4.97 -5.10 8.05
C ALA A 149 4.68 -6.38 8.84
N TRP A 150 5.13 -7.55 8.36
CA TRP A 150 4.92 -8.80 9.09
C TRP A 150 5.48 -8.75 10.52
N ARG A 151 6.66 -8.16 10.71
CA ARG A 151 7.27 -8.01 12.03
C ARG A 151 6.44 -7.10 12.94
N GLU A 152 5.97 -5.97 12.43
CA GLU A 152 5.46 -4.84 13.24
C GLU A 152 3.95 -4.85 13.47
N ILE A 153 3.16 -5.58 12.66
CA ILE A 153 1.73 -5.72 12.93
C ILE A 153 1.47 -6.46 14.24
N SER A 154 0.42 -6.04 14.93
CA SER A 154 -0.02 -6.58 16.23
C SER A 154 -0.94 -7.79 16.11
N SER A 155 -1.32 -8.16 14.88
CA SER A 155 -2.14 -9.34 14.60
C SER A 155 -1.53 -10.61 15.22
N LYS A 156 -2.38 -11.36 15.94
CA LYS A 156 -2.03 -12.66 16.51
C LYS A 156 -2.06 -13.78 15.46
N GLU A 157 -2.82 -13.57 14.39
CA GLU A 157 -2.99 -14.50 13.29
C GLU A 157 -2.30 -13.92 12.05
N LYS A 158 -0.97 -13.86 12.10
CA LYS A 158 -0.13 -13.36 11.00
C LYS A 158 0.74 -14.45 10.41
N TYR A 159 0.73 -14.53 9.09
CA TYR A 159 1.49 -15.50 8.32
C TYR A 159 2.35 -14.77 7.28
N LEU A 160 3.48 -15.37 6.93
CA LEU A 160 4.43 -14.86 5.94
C LEU A 160 4.80 -15.98 4.98
N GLU A 161 4.56 -15.75 3.70
CA GLU A 161 5.01 -16.61 2.61
C GLU A 161 6.08 -15.86 1.81
N ILE A 162 7.26 -16.46 1.62
CA ILE A 162 8.35 -15.85 0.85
C ILE A 162 8.74 -16.73 -0.34
N HIS A 163 8.83 -16.13 -1.52
CA HIS A 163 9.20 -16.78 -2.78
C HIS A 163 10.56 -16.35 -3.31
N GLN A 164 11.17 -17.23 -4.11
CA GLN A 164 12.40 -16.91 -4.84
C GLN A 164 12.13 -15.96 -5.99
N ASP A 165 11.01 -16.14 -6.70
CA ASP A 165 10.61 -15.36 -7.87
C ASP A 165 9.34 -14.54 -7.59
N GLN A 166 9.03 -13.54 -8.43
CA GLN A 166 7.72 -12.87 -8.38
C GLN A 166 6.61 -13.83 -8.84
N LYS A 167 5.49 -13.85 -8.11
CA LYS A 167 4.26 -14.57 -8.46
C LYS A 167 3.24 -13.64 -9.10
#